data_AF-A0A524DIS3-F1
#
_entry.id   AF-A0A524DIS3-F1
#
_cell.length_a   1.000
_cell.length_b   1.000
_cell.length_c   1.000
_cell.angle_alpha   90.00
_cell.angle_beta   90.00
_cell.angle_gamma   90.00
#
_symmetry.space_group_name_H-M   'P 1'
#
loop_
_entity.id
_entity.type
_entity.pdbx_description
1 polymer ?
#
loop_
_entity_poly.entity_id
_entity_poly.type
_entity_poly.pdbx_seq_one_letter_code
_entity_poly.pdbx_strand_id
1 'polypeptide(L)'
;MPTRIERTDDINTILNIKLKEGYEMKKRKVLKDFWGNYSLKATLTSKKGTIRLLGIHNSECKDTVILRSKNESLFDKLPIA
;
A
#
# COMPACT_ATOMS: atom_id res chain seq x y z
N MET A 1 -3.63 -8.23 -14.33
CA MET A 1 -3.76 -7.06 -13.42
C MET A 1 -2.37 -6.58 -13.09
N PRO A 2 -1.98 -5.39 -13.56
CA PRO A 2 -0.70 -4.77 -13.22
C PRO A 2 -0.42 -4.83 -11.71
N THR A 3 0.80 -5.25 -11.37
CA THR A 3 1.26 -5.40 -9.99
C THR A 3 2.63 -4.74 -9.86
N ARG A 4 2.80 -3.88 -8.86
CA ARG A 4 4.06 -3.24 -8.54
C ARG A 4 4.45 -3.59 -7.10
N ILE A 5 5.70 -3.94 -6.89
CA ILE A 5 6.25 -4.28 -5.58
C ILE A 5 7.27 -3.21 -5.23
N GLU A 6 7.10 -2.59 -4.08
CA GLU A 6 7.97 -1.53 -3.57
C GLU A 6 8.46 -1.89 -2.18
N ARG A 7 9.67 -1.45 -1.85
CA ARG A 7 10.18 -1.50 -0.48
C ARG A 7 10.17 -0.09 0.08
N THR A 8 9.70 0.07 1.30
CA THR A 8 9.59 1.37 1.98
C THR A 8 10.00 1.19 3.43
N ASP A 9 10.45 2.27 4.07
CA ASP A 9 10.73 2.23 5.51
C ASP A 9 9.43 2.31 6.34
N ASP A 10 8.33 2.78 5.76
CA ASP A 10 7.01 2.81 6.42
C ASP A 10 5.84 2.68 5.43
N ILE A 11 5.08 1.58 5.55
CA ILE A 11 3.87 1.30 4.76
C ILE A 11 2.82 2.41 4.91
N ASN A 12 2.72 3.03 6.09
CA ASN A 12 1.69 4.04 6.35
C ASN A 12 1.95 5.33 5.57
N THR A 13 3.21 5.64 5.28
CA THR A 13 3.58 6.76 4.42
C THR A 13 2.96 6.60 3.02
N ILE A 14 3.07 5.42 2.40
CA ILE A 14 2.46 5.12 1.08
C ILE A 14 0.93 5.26 1.14
N LEU A 15 0.29 4.75 2.19
CA LEU A 15 -1.15 4.90 2.39
C LEU A 15 -1.54 6.37 2.48
N ASN A 16 -0.84 7.15 3.29
CA ASN A 16 -1.14 8.56 3.52
C ASN A 16 -0.96 9.40 2.25
N ILE A 17 0.04 9.09 1.42
CA ILE A 17 0.22 9.73 0.12
C ILE A 17 -1.00 9.48 -0.76
N LYS A 18 -1.44 8.22 -0.91
CA LYS A 18 -2.61 7.91 -1.73
C LYS A 18 -3.91 8.53 -1.18
N LEU A 19 -4.08 8.60 0.13
CA LEU A 19 -5.22 9.30 0.73
C LEU A 19 -5.22 10.78 0.37
N LYS A 20 -4.07 11.45 0.44
CA LYS A 20 -3.92 12.87 0.04
C LYS A 20 -4.17 13.09 -1.46
N GLU A 21 -3.92 12.10 -2.31
CA GLU A 21 -4.24 12.14 -3.75
C GLU A 21 -5.74 12.02 -4.06
N GLY A 22 -6.60 11.92 -3.04
CA GLY A 22 -8.05 11.80 -3.20
C GLY A 22 -8.53 10.36 -3.38
N TYR A 23 -7.73 9.37 -2.96
CA TYR A 23 -8.25 8.01 -2.80
C TYR A 23 -8.94 7.86 -1.45
N GLU A 24 -10.10 7.22 -1.46
CA GLU A 24 -10.80 6.83 -0.25
C GLU A 24 -10.43 5.40 0.13
N MET A 25 -10.17 5.19 1.41
CA MET A 25 -9.97 3.85 1.95
C MET A 25 -11.33 3.17 2.15
N LYS A 26 -11.62 2.13 1.37
CA LYS A 26 -12.87 1.37 1.52
C LYS A 26 -12.74 0.21 2.50
N LYS A 27 -11.58 -0.44 2.54
CA LYS A 27 -11.30 -1.56 3.45
C LYS A 27 -9.86 -1.49 3.92
N ARG A 28 -9.65 -1.74 5.22
CA ARG A 28 -8.34 -1.94 5.84
C ARG A 28 -8.42 -3.13 6.77
N LYS A 29 -7.51 -4.09 6.62
CA LYS A 29 -7.31 -5.20 7.54
C LYS A 29 -5.84 -5.26 7.90
N VAL A 30 -5.54 -5.23 9.20
CA VAL A 30 -4.19 -5.39 9.72
C VAL A 30 -4.15 -6.68 10.51
N LEU A 31 -3.16 -7.52 10.26
CA LEU A 31 -2.89 -8.75 10.99
C LEU A 31 -1.49 -8.61 11.55
N LYS A 32 -1.38 -8.48 12.88
CA LYS A 32 -0.13 -8.29 13.59
C LYS A 32 0.24 -9.59 14.32
N ASP A 33 1.52 -9.94 14.30
CA ASP A 33 2.05 -11.04 15.10
C ASP A 33 2.62 -10.54 16.43
N PHE A 34 3.02 -11.47 17.29
CA PHE A 34 3.56 -11.16 18.61
C PHE A 34 4.96 -10.50 18.56
N TRP A 35 5.72 -10.72 17.48
CA TRP A 35 7.09 -10.22 17.28
C TRP A 35 7.14 -8.83 16.65
N GLY A 36 5.98 -8.20 16.44
CA GLY A 36 5.87 -6.84 15.92
C GLY A 36 5.74 -6.76 14.40
N ASN A 37 5.85 -7.88 13.68
CA ASN A 37 5.57 -7.91 12.24
C ASN A 37 4.07 -7.77 12.00
N TYR A 38 3.70 -7.16 10.90
CA TYR A 38 2.29 -7.10 10.52
C TYR A 38 2.09 -7.13 9.02
N SER A 39 0.99 -7.74 8.59
CA SER A 39 0.50 -7.60 7.23
C SER A 39 -0.68 -6.63 7.20
N LEU A 40 -0.66 -5.74 6.22
CA LEU A 40 -1.70 -4.76 5.98
C LEU A 40 -2.32 -5.05 4.61
N LYS A 41 -3.64 -5.19 4.56
CA LYS A 41 -4.41 -5.26 3.32
C LYS A 41 -5.35 -4.08 3.27
N ALA A 42 -5.17 -3.20 2.30
CA ALA A 42 -6.03 -2.04 2.09
C ALA A 42 -6.58 -2.01 0.65
N THR A 43 -7.80 -1.50 0.51
CA THR A 43 -8.40 -1.20 -0.79
C THR A 43 -8.69 0.29 -0.83
N LEU A 44 -8.04 0.97 -1.76
CA LEU A 44 -8.14 2.40 -2.04
C LEU A 44 -8.95 2.59 -3.32
N THR A 45 -9.97 3.43 -3.31
CA THR A 45 -10.80 3.72 -4.48
C THR A 45 -10.88 5.22 -4.71
N SER A 46 -10.69 5.66 -5.96
CA SER A 46 -10.95 7.03 -6.38
C SER A 46 -11.76 7.04 -7.69
N LYS A 47 -12.14 8.22 -8.17
CA LYS A 47 -12.74 8.39 -9.50
C LYS A 47 -11.86 7.84 -10.64
N LYS A 48 -10.54 7.70 -10.41
CA LYS A 48 -9.57 7.19 -11.40
C LYS A 48 -9.44 5.66 -11.38
N GLY A 49 -9.95 4.99 -10.35
CA GLY A 49 -9.94 3.53 -10.24
C GLY A 49 -9.66 3.02 -8.82
N THR A 50 -9.48 1.70 -8.73
CA THR A 50 -9.22 0.99 -7.47
C THR A 50 -7.78 0.49 -7.41
N ILE A 51 -7.11 0.71 -6.28
CA ILE A 51 -5.79 0.17 -5.95
C ILE A 51 -5.96 -0.74 -4.73
N ARG A 52 -5.46 -1.97 -4.82
CA ARG A 52 -5.33 -2.89 -3.70
C ARG A 52 -3.90 -2.85 -3.23
N LEU A 53 -3.70 -2.54 -1.96
CA LEU A 53 -2.41 -2.46 -1.31
C LEU A 53 -2.27 -3.64 -0.35
N LEU A 54 -1.17 -4.37 -0.46
CA LEU A 54 -0.75 -5.40 0.47
C LEU A 54 0.62 -5.03 1.02
N GLY A 55 0.66 -4.52 2.25
CA GLY A 55 1.89 -4.25 2.99
C GLY A 55 2.29 -5.43 3.86
N ILE A 56 3.58 -5.68 3.98
CA ILE A 56 4.20 -6.61 4.91
C ILE A 56 5.29 -5.83 5.63
N HIS A 57 5.06 -5.57 6.91
CA HIS A 57 6.03 -4.98 7.81
C HIS A 57 6.83 -6.07 8.46
N ASN A 58 8.15 -5.92 8.41
CA ASN A 58 9.09 -6.80 9.10
C ASN A 58 9.94 -5.92 10.01
N SER A 59 9.96 -6.19 11.31
CA SER A 59 10.72 -5.37 12.28
C SER A 59 12.24 -5.41 12.04
N GLU A 60 12.73 -6.41 11.31
CA GLU A 60 14.16 -6.61 11.02
C GLU A 60 14.58 -6.05 9.64
N CYS A 61 13.65 -5.64 8.78
CA CYS A 61 13.92 -5.30 7.39
C CYS A 61 13.04 -4.13 6.90
N LYS A 62 13.31 -3.64 5.69
CA LYS A 62 12.39 -2.69 5.02
C LYS A 62 11.03 -3.35 4.77
N ASP A 63 9.98 -2.56 4.90
CA ASP A 63 8.62 -2.99 4.61
C ASP A 63 8.44 -3.25 3.13
N THR A 64 7.67 -4.28 2.80
CA THR A 64 7.32 -4.60 1.41
C THR A 64 5.87 -4.23 1.15
N VAL A 65 5.63 -3.42 0.12
CA VAL A 65 4.29 -3.01 -0.32
C VAL A 65 4.03 -3.50 -1.73
N ILE A 66 2.95 -4.22 -1.89
CA ILE A 66 2.48 -4.74 -3.17
C ILE A 66 1.23 -3.98 -3.55
N LEU A 67 1.28 -3.29 -4.68
CA LEU A 67 0.19 -2.51 -5.23
C LEU A 67 -0.37 -3.23 -6.44
N ARG A 68 -1.68 -3.41 -6.47
CA ARG A 68 -2.39 -4.03 -7.58
C ARG A 68 -3.52 -3.14 -8.04
N SER A 69 -3.58 -2.88 -9.34
CA SER A 69 -4.68 -2.16 -9.95
C SER A 69 -4.99 -2.72 -11.33
N LYS A 70 -6.16 -2.37 -11.87
CA LYS A 70 -6.46 -2.59 -13.30
C LYS A 70 -5.76 -1.58 -14.19
N ASN A 71 -5.37 -0.42 -13.64
CA ASN A 71 -4.76 0.68 -14.38
C ASN A 71 -3.34 0.93 -13.84
N GLU A 72 -2.34 0.70 -14.69
CA GLU A 72 -0.91 0.79 -14.36
C GLU A 72 -0.45 2.22 -14.07
N SER A 73 -1.02 3.21 -14.75
CA SER A 73 -0.73 4.64 -14.55
C SER A 73 -1.05 5.16 -13.14
N LEU A 74 -1.73 4.38 -12.32
CA LEU A 74 -2.04 4.74 -10.93
C LEU A 74 -0.84 4.53 -9.99
N PHE A 75 0.22 3.86 -10.45
CA PHE A 75 1.42 3.57 -9.69
C PHE A 75 2.50 4.67 -9.77
N ASP A 76 2.51 5.51 -10.82
CA ASP A 76 3.63 6.40 -11.15
C ASP A 76 3.89 7.55 -10.18
N LYS A 77 3.06 7.73 -9.16
CA LYS A 77 3.11 8.87 -8.23
C LYS A 77 3.61 8.57 -6.84
N LEU A 78 4.10 7.36 -6.57
CA LEU A 78 4.63 7.08 -5.25
C LEU A 78 6.03 7.69 -5.12
N PRO A 79 6.25 8.65 -4.19
CA PRO A 79 7.57 9.21 -3.94
C PRO A 79 8.48 8.07 -3.47
N ILE A 80 9.48 7.84 -4.30
CA ILE A 80 10.51 6.83 -4.14
C ILE A 80 11.53 7.42 -3.14
N ALA A 81 11.85 6.68 -2.09
CA ALA A 81 13.04 6.88 -1.26
C ALA A 81 13.64 5.52 -0.91
#